data_AF-A0A7W9CJT7-F1
#
_entry.id   AF-A0A7W9CJT7-F1
#
_cell.length_a   1.000
_cell.length_b   1.000
_cell.length_c   1.000
_cell.angle_alpha   90.00
_cell.angle_beta   90.00
_cell.angle_gamma   90.00
#
_symmetry.space_group_name_H-M   'P 1'
#
loop_
_entity.id
_entity.type
_entity.pdbx_description
1 polymer ?
#
loop_
_entity_poly.entity_id
_entity_poly.type
_entity_poly.pdbx_seq_one_letter_code
_entity_poly.pdbx_strand_id
1 'polypeptide(L)'
;MTLLIVAICGLATLPAHAAHQDNSASAQGSREVLVRKYLDAIEFDKMMDALTATMVQLQTASIPADSAVSPEMSDAMGEVTTEVMRELRPVMMDRYVALYAEVLTTDELSALVRFYESPTGRSITGKTPLLTQRSGPIVQELMPRMQQMMVQRLCGRVKCPEGFAEQLR
;
A
#
# COMPACT_ATOMS: atom_id res chain seq x y z
N MET A 1 -1.62 41.72 70.23
CA MET A 1 -0.72 42.69 69.56
C MET A 1 -0.05 41.89 68.44
N THR A 2 -0.43 41.91 67.16
CA THR A 2 -1.23 42.83 66.34
C THR A 2 -1.50 42.11 65.01
N LEU A 3 -2.71 42.30 64.47
CA LEU A 3 -3.25 42.14 63.10
C LEU A 3 -2.80 40.98 62.17
N LEU A 4 -3.69 40.11 61.66
CA LEU A 4 -4.71 40.29 60.59
C LEU A 4 -4.11 40.51 59.19
N ILE A 5 -4.30 39.55 58.27
CA ILE A 5 -4.85 39.72 56.91
C ILE A 5 -5.30 38.34 56.40
N VAL A 6 -6.60 38.23 56.19
CA VAL A 6 -7.30 37.20 55.42
C VAL A 6 -7.15 37.55 53.95
N ALA A 7 -6.73 36.62 53.10
CA ALA A 7 -6.88 36.72 51.65
C ALA A 7 -7.49 35.43 51.12
N ILE A 8 -8.80 35.50 50.90
CA ILE A 8 -9.63 34.54 50.18
C ILE A 8 -9.25 34.61 48.69
N CYS A 9 -8.73 33.53 48.14
CA CYS A 9 -8.75 33.21 46.70
C CYS A 9 -9.22 31.76 46.63
N GLY A 10 -10.46 31.43 46.27
CA GLY A 10 -11.12 31.84 45.03
C GLY A 10 -11.06 30.64 44.09
N LEU A 11 -12.08 29.76 44.17
CA LEU A 11 -12.32 28.67 43.23
C LEU A 11 -12.35 29.21 41.79
N ALA A 12 -11.53 28.64 40.91
CA ALA A 12 -11.77 28.64 39.46
C ALA A 12 -11.10 27.40 38.84
N THR A 13 -11.73 26.23 39.01
CA THR A 13 -11.46 25.06 38.18
C THR A 13 -12.06 25.34 36.79
N LEU A 14 -11.21 25.70 35.83
CA LEU A 14 -11.56 25.82 34.41
C LEU A 14 -11.64 24.41 33.79
N PRO A 15 -12.80 23.95 33.27
CA PRO A 15 -12.87 22.75 32.45
C PRO A 15 -12.68 23.15 30.98
N ALA A 16 -11.42 23.25 30.53
CA ALA A 16 -11.12 23.65 29.14
C ALA A 16 -10.56 22.52 28.25
N HIS A 17 -10.56 21.26 28.71
CA HIS A 17 -9.92 20.15 27.99
C HIS A 17 -10.88 19.16 27.29
N ALA A 18 -12.19 19.39 27.28
CA ALA A 18 -13.14 18.44 26.67
C ALA A 18 -13.53 18.75 25.21
N ALA A 19 -13.38 19.99 24.72
CA ALA A 19 -13.90 20.38 23.40
C ALA A 19 -13.01 20.01 22.21
N HIS A 20 -11.74 19.63 22.43
CA HIS A 20 -10.80 19.34 21.35
C HIS A 20 -10.86 17.89 20.85
N GLN A 21 -11.31 16.93 21.68
CA GLN A 21 -11.37 15.50 21.32
C GLN A 21 -12.57 15.17 20.41
N ASP A 22 -13.73 15.79 20.63
CA ASP A 22 -14.92 15.56 19.80
C ASP A 22 -14.74 16.08 18.37
N ASN A 23 -14.01 17.18 18.20
CA ASN A 23 -13.79 17.77 16.88
C ASN A 23 -12.74 16.98 16.07
N SER A 24 -11.71 16.41 16.72
CA SER A 24 -10.72 15.56 16.04
C SER A 24 -11.31 14.20 15.66
N ALA A 25 -12.11 13.59 16.53
CA ALA A 25 -12.74 12.29 16.26
C ALA A 25 -13.79 12.39 15.14
N SER A 26 -14.62 13.43 15.13
CA SER A 26 -15.59 13.68 14.05
C SER A 26 -14.92 14.03 12.72
N ALA A 27 -13.86 14.84 12.74
CA ALA A 27 -13.06 15.12 11.53
C ALA A 27 -12.38 13.87 10.98
N GLN A 28 -11.87 12.99 11.85
CA GLN A 28 -11.30 11.71 11.45
C GLN A 28 -12.35 10.78 10.83
N GLY A 29 -13.51 10.60 11.48
CA GLY A 29 -14.60 9.80 10.91
C GLY A 29 -15.06 10.32 9.53
N SER A 30 -15.09 11.64 9.34
CA SER A 30 -15.39 12.26 8.04
C SER A 30 -14.33 11.93 6.98
N ARG A 31 -13.05 11.94 7.36
CA ARG A 31 -11.95 11.55 6.48
C ARG A 31 -12.00 10.05 6.14
N GLU A 32 -12.31 9.20 7.09
CA GLU A 32 -12.44 7.75 6.88
C GLU A 32 -13.51 7.39 5.83
N VAL A 33 -14.61 8.15 5.76
CA VAL A 33 -15.62 8.01 4.71
C VAL A 33 -15.03 8.35 3.33
N LEU A 34 -14.25 9.43 3.23
CA LEU A 34 -13.60 9.81 1.97
C LEU A 34 -12.55 8.78 1.54
N VAL A 35 -11.78 8.22 2.49
CA VAL A 35 -10.82 7.15 2.17
C VAL A 35 -11.54 5.94 1.61
N ARG A 36 -12.64 5.49 2.22
CA ARG A 36 -13.41 4.34 1.71
C ARG A 36 -13.90 4.56 0.28
N LYS A 37 -14.40 5.76 -0.04
CA LYS A 37 -14.76 6.13 -1.41
C LYS A 37 -13.57 6.10 -2.36
N TYR A 38 -12.42 6.63 -1.92
CA TYR A 38 -11.21 6.62 -2.71
C TYR A 38 -10.73 5.19 -3.01
N LEU A 39 -10.68 4.32 -1.99
CA LEU A 39 -10.26 2.92 -2.13
C LEU A 39 -11.19 2.13 -3.06
N ASP A 40 -12.50 2.38 -2.98
CA ASP A 40 -13.48 1.82 -3.92
C ASP A 40 -13.25 2.32 -5.35
N ALA A 41 -13.05 3.63 -5.54
CA ALA A 41 -12.84 4.25 -6.85
C ALA A 41 -11.57 3.78 -7.58
N ILE A 42 -10.56 3.30 -6.84
CA ILE A 42 -9.35 2.69 -7.40
C ILE A 42 -9.42 1.15 -7.49
N GLU A 43 -10.57 0.56 -7.17
CA GLU A 43 -10.79 -0.89 -7.15
C GLU A 43 -9.79 -1.64 -6.25
N PHE A 44 -9.52 -1.10 -5.05
CA PHE A 44 -8.51 -1.62 -4.13
C PHE A 44 -8.72 -3.12 -3.80
N ASP A 45 -9.97 -3.57 -3.69
CA ASP A 45 -10.29 -4.99 -3.48
C ASP A 45 -9.74 -5.90 -4.59
N LYS A 46 -9.86 -5.49 -5.87
CA LYS A 46 -9.31 -6.25 -6.99
C LYS A 46 -7.79 -6.27 -6.97
N MET A 47 -7.15 -5.19 -6.53
CA MET A 47 -5.70 -5.15 -6.34
C MET A 47 -5.28 -6.14 -5.25
N MET A 48 -6.01 -6.21 -4.13
CA MET A 48 -5.75 -7.18 -3.06
C MET A 48 -5.99 -8.63 -3.51
N ASP A 49 -7.00 -8.88 -4.34
CA ASP A 49 -7.22 -10.19 -4.98
C ASP A 49 -6.02 -10.59 -5.86
N ALA A 50 -5.55 -9.66 -6.71
CA ALA A 50 -4.40 -9.90 -7.58
C ALA A 50 -3.13 -10.19 -6.77
N LEU A 51 -2.88 -9.42 -5.69
CA LEU A 51 -1.75 -9.66 -4.79
C LEU A 51 -1.84 -11.03 -4.11
N THR A 52 -3.02 -11.43 -3.66
CA THR A 52 -3.26 -12.75 -3.06
C THR A 52 -2.97 -13.87 -4.06
N ALA A 53 -3.47 -13.74 -5.29
CA ALA A 53 -3.19 -14.69 -6.37
C ALA A 53 -1.69 -14.78 -6.69
N THR A 54 -0.98 -13.66 -6.76
CA THR A 54 0.48 -13.66 -6.94
C THR A 54 1.19 -14.34 -5.77
N MET A 55 0.76 -14.11 -4.52
CA MET A 55 1.33 -14.76 -3.35
C MET A 55 1.15 -16.28 -3.39
N VAL A 56 -0.03 -16.76 -3.75
CA VAL A 56 -0.30 -18.20 -3.92
C VAL A 56 0.60 -18.78 -5.01
N GLN A 57 0.72 -18.11 -6.17
CA GLN A 57 1.60 -18.54 -7.25
C GLN A 57 3.07 -18.61 -6.83
N LEU A 58 3.54 -17.63 -6.06
CA LEU A 58 4.92 -17.64 -5.55
C LEU A 58 5.15 -18.75 -4.54
N GLN A 59 4.18 -19.01 -3.65
CA GLN A 59 4.26 -20.12 -2.71
C GLN A 59 4.34 -21.46 -3.44
N THR A 60 3.44 -21.72 -4.40
CA THR A 60 3.44 -22.99 -5.14
C THR A 60 4.69 -23.15 -6.00
N ALA A 61 5.18 -22.09 -6.64
CA ALA A 61 6.42 -22.12 -7.41
C ALA A 61 7.68 -22.30 -6.53
N SER A 62 7.61 -21.99 -5.23
CA SER A 62 8.72 -22.14 -4.30
C SER A 62 8.86 -23.55 -3.71
N ILE A 63 7.87 -24.43 -3.90
CA ILE A 63 7.90 -25.81 -3.39
C ILE A 63 8.93 -26.61 -4.20
N PRO A 64 9.97 -27.18 -3.57
CA PRO A 64 10.94 -28.02 -4.25
C PRO A 64 10.28 -29.27 -4.83
N ALA A 65 10.75 -29.69 -6.02
CA ALA A 65 10.23 -30.89 -6.70
C ALA A 65 10.46 -32.19 -5.93
N ASP A 66 11.43 -32.21 -5.02
CA ASP A 66 11.76 -33.33 -4.13
C ASP A 66 11.10 -33.20 -2.74
N SER A 67 10.25 -32.19 -2.53
CA SER A 67 9.57 -32.01 -1.25
C SER A 67 8.56 -33.12 -0.97
N ALA A 68 8.31 -33.37 0.32
CA ALA A 68 7.25 -34.28 0.76
C ALA A 68 5.83 -33.70 0.59
N VAL A 69 5.67 -32.54 -0.04
CA VAL A 69 4.39 -31.89 -0.26
C VAL A 69 3.71 -32.55 -1.45
N SER A 70 2.58 -33.21 -1.23
CA SER A 70 1.77 -33.75 -2.31
C SER A 70 1.13 -32.62 -3.15
N PRO A 71 0.79 -32.87 -4.43
CA PRO A 71 0.03 -31.91 -5.22
C PRO A 71 -1.27 -31.47 -4.54
N GLU A 72 -1.98 -32.40 -3.92
CA GLU A 72 -3.21 -32.12 -3.14
C GLU A 72 -2.95 -31.16 -1.97
N MET A 73 -1.84 -31.34 -1.24
CA MET A 73 -1.45 -30.44 -0.16
C MET A 73 -1.09 -29.04 -0.72
N SER A 74 -0.37 -28.97 -1.83
CA SER A 74 -0.04 -27.70 -2.49
C SER A 74 -1.30 -26.93 -2.92
N ASP A 75 -2.27 -27.62 -3.51
CA ASP A 75 -3.54 -27.01 -3.91
C ASP A 75 -4.34 -26.53 -2.69
N ALA A 76 -4.45 -27.38 -1.66
CA ALA A 76 -5.10 -27.03 -0.40
C ALA A 76 -4.42 -25.83 0.28
N MET A 77 -3.09 -25.73 0.25
CA MET A 77 -2.36 -24.57 0.78
C MET A 77 -2.74 -23.28 0.06
N GLY A 78 -2.92 -23.32 -1.27
CA GLY A 78 -3.36 -22.16 -2.06
C GLY A 78 -4.78 -21.72 -1.73
N GLU A 79 -5.69 -22.68 -1.57
CA GLU A 79 -7.08 -22.43 -1.17
C GLU A 79 -7.15 -21.83 0.24
N VAL A 80 -6.47 -22.45 1.22
CA VAL A 80 -6.40 -21.98 2.61
C VAL A 80 -5.78 -20.57 2.67
N THR A 81 -4.72 -20.31 1.92
CA THR A 81 -4.12 -18.96 1.84
C THR A 81 -5.14 -17.94 1.35
N THR A 82 -5.90 -18.29 0.31
CA THR A 82 -6.93 -17.41 -0.24
C THR A 82 -8.06 -17.16 0.76
N GLU A 83 -8.50 -18.19 1.48
CA GLU A 83 -9.50 -18.10 2.54
C GLU A 83 -9.05 -17.18 3.68
N VAL A 84 -7.87 -17.44 4.26
CA VAL A 84 -7.31 -16.63 5.35
C VAL A 84 -7.14 -15.18 4.93
N MET A 85 -6.67 -14.91 3.71
CA MET A 85 -6.53 -13.55 3.20
C MET A 85 -7.87 -12.84 3.01
N ARG A 86 -8.93 -13.59 2.64
CA ARG A 86 -10.29 -13.07 2.58
C ARG A 86 -10.82 -12.73 3.97
N GLU A 87 -10.58 -13.57 4.97
CA GLU A 87 -10.99 -13.33 6.35
C GLU A 87 -10.27 -12.12 6.99
N LEU A 88 -8.97 -11.96 6.70
CA LEU A 88 -8.19 -10.82 7.19
C LEU A 88 -8.51 -9.50 6.46
N ARG A 89 -9.17 -9.56 5.30
CA ARG A 89 -9.41 -8.39 4.46
C ARG A 89 -10.12 -7.24 5.17
N PRO A 90 -11.23 -7.44 5.89
CA PRO A 90 -11.91 -6.33 6.56
C PRO A 90 -10.99 -5.62 7.57
N VAL A 91 -10.21 -6.40 8.32
CA VAL A 91 -9.25 -5.86 9.30
C VAL A 91 -8.16 -5.05 8.61
N MET A 92 -7.60 -5.56 7.51
CA MET A 92 -6.61 -4.83 6.71
C MET A 92 -7.20 -3.53 6.15
N MET A 93 -8.42 -3.58 5.61
CA MET A 93 -9.10 -2.41 5.05
C MET A 93 -9.32 -1.35 6.11
N ASP A 94 -9.81 -1.72 7.30
CA ASP A 94 -10.00 -0.76 8.39
C ASP A 94 -8.68 -0.10 8.83
N ARG A 95 -7.57 -0.86 8.84
CA ARG A 95 -6.24 -0.30 9.12
C ARG A 95 -5.77 0.67 8.04
N TYR A 96 -5.96 0.35 6.76
CA TYR A 96 -5.64 1.27 5.67
C TYR A 96 -6.48 2.53 5.73
N VAL A 97 -7.76 2.41 6.04
CA VAL A 97 -8.64 3.57 6.15
C VAL A 97 -8.20 4.48 7.29
N ALA A 98 -7.96 3.93 8.48
CA ALA A 98 -7.48 4.70 9.61
C ALA A 98 -6.15 5.42 9.29
N LEU A 99 -5.19 4.72 8.68
CA LEU A 99 -3.89 5.27 8.29
C LEU A 99 -4.04 6.47 7.33
N TYR A 100 -4.81 6.32 6.25
CA TYR A 100 -4.99 7.39 5.27
C TYR A 100 -5.78 8.56 5.87
N ALA A 101 -6.79 8.27 6.70
CA ALA A 101 -7.57 9.29 7.37
C ALA A 101 -6.74 10.05 8.41
N GLU A 102 -5.72 9.44 9.01
CA GLU A 102 -4.78 10.11 9.92
C GLU A 102 -3.85 11.05 9.15
N VAL A 103 -3.22 10.53 8.09
CA VAL A 103 -2.13 11.19 7.36
C VAL A 103 -2.61 12.28 6.40
N LEU A 104 -3.73 12.06 5.71
CA LEU A 104 -4.21 12.98 4.67
C LEU A 104 -5.24 13.97 5.23
N THR A 105 -5.24 15.17 4.69
CA THR A 105 -6.25 16.19 4.99
C THR A 105 -7.57 15.88 4.28
N THR A 106 -8.67 16.46 4.77
CA THR A 106 -9.99 16.35 4.14
C THR A 106 -9.98 16.84 2.68
N ASP A 107 -9.22 17.91 2.39
CA ASP A 107 -9.16 18.50 1.05
C ASP A 107 -8.40 17.60 0.06
N GLU A 108 -7.29 17.00 0.49
CA GLU A 108 -6.53 16.02 -0.31
C GLU A 108 -7.37 14.78 -0.62
N LEU A 109 -8.02 14.21 0.40
CA LEU A 109 -8.91 13.06 0.24
C LEU A 109 -10.09 13.38 -0.68
N SER A 110 -10.70 14.56 -0.51
CA SER A 110 -11.78 15.02 -1.38
C SER A 110 -11.29 15.18 -2.83
N ALA A 111 -10.07 15.68 -3.04
CA ALA A 111 -9.49 15.81 -4.37
C ALA A 111 -9.23 14.44 -5.02
N LEU A 112 -8.71 13.46 -4.26
CA LEU A 112 -8.52 12.09 -4.72
C LEU A 112 -9.85 11.47 -5.16
N VAL A 113 -10.88 11.54 -4.31
CA VAL A 113 -12.22 11.02 -4.62
C VAL A 113 -12.76 11.67 -5.90
N ARG A 114 -12.75 13.01 -5.99
CA ARG A 114 -13.22 13.73 -7.19
C ARG A 114 -12.51 13.29 -8.47
N PHE A 115 -11.19 13.10 -8.41
CA PHE A 115 -10.44 12.70 -9.59
C PHE A 115 -10.77 11.26 -10.00
N TYR A 116 -10.67 10.29 -9.09
CA TYR A 116 -10.85 8.88 -9.42
C TYR A 116 -12.32 8.52 -9.72
N GLU A 117 -13.30 9.24 -9.17
CA GLU A 117 -14.71 9.14 -9.56
C GLU A 117 -15.07 9.92 -10.84
N SER A 118 -14.14 10.68 -11.44
CA SER A 118 -14.40 11.33 -12.73
C SER A 118 -14.40 10.30 -13.88
N PRO A 119 -15.05 10.60 -15.03
CA PRO A 119 -14.95 9.74 -16.21
C PRO A 119 -13.51 9.47 -16.65
N THR A 120 -12.63 10.48 -16.55
CA THR A 120 -11.22 10.35 -16.88
C THR A 120 -10.48 9.49 -15.86
N GLY A 121 -10.70 9.69 -14.56
CA GLY A 121 -10.10 8.90 -13.49
C GLY A 121 -10.45 7.42 -13.62
N ARG A 122 -11.74 7.10 -13.75
CA ARG A 122 -12.20 5.72 -14.03
C ARG A 122 -11.58 5.12 -15.30
N SER A 123 -11.45 5.92 -16.36
CA SER A 123 -10.80 5.45 -17.60
C SER A 123 -9.33 5.10 -17.38
N ILE A 124 -8.61 5.91 -16.59
CA ILE A 124 -7.21 5.67 -16.25
C ILE A 124 -7.08 4.42 -15.36
N THR A 125 -7.89 4.31 -14.29
CA THR A 125 -7.92 3.12 -13.41
C THR A 125 -8.14 1.86 -14.24
N GLY A 126 -9.19 1.84 -15.09
CA GLY A 126 -9.50 0.67 -15.93
C GLY A 126 -8.44 0.35 -17.00
N LYS A 127 -7.64 1.33 -17.43
CA LYS A 127 -6.54 1.11 -18.40
C LYS A 127 -5.22 0.72 -17.73
N THR A 128 -5.10 0.90 -16.42
CA THR A 128 -3.84 0.61 -15.70
C THR A 128 -3.39 -0.85 -15.88
N PRO A 129 -4.26 -1.88 -15.75
CA PRO A 129 -3.87 -3.26 -16.01
C PRO A 129 -3.36 -3.49 -17.45
N LEU A 130 -3.99 -2.86 -18.45
CA LEU A 130 -3.57 -2.94 -19.85
C LEU A 130 -2.21 -2.29 -20.07
N LEU A 131 -1.96 -1.14 -19.44
CA LEU A 131 -0.66 -0.46 -19.50
C LEU A 131 0.43 -1.33 -18.86
N THR A 132 0.16 -1.93 -17.70
CA THR A 132 1.08 -2.87 -17.05
C THR A 132 1.36 -4.09 -17.94
N GLN A 133 0.32 -4.71 -18.50
CA GLN A 133 0.46 -5.86 -19.41
C GLN A 133 1.33 -5.52 -20.63
N ARG A 134 1.14 -4.33 -21.21
CA ARG A 134 1.90 -3.87 -22.38
C ARG A 134 3.31 -3.39 -22.06
N SER A 135 3.61 -3.09 -20.81
CA SER A 135 4.95 -2.66 -20.38
C SER A 135 5.94 -3.82 -20.29
N GLY A 136 5.46 -5.05 -20.04
CA GLY A 136 6.32 -6.24 -19.93
C GLY A 136 7.21 -6.47 -21.17
N PRO A 137 6.65 -6.51 -22.39
CA PRO A 137 7.45 -6.65 -23.62
C PRO A 137 8.47 -5.54 -23.83
N ILE A 138 8.15 -4.29 -23.43
CA ILE A 138 9.08 -3.15 -23.53
C ILE A 138 10.31 -3.42 -22.66
N VAL A 139 10.12 -3.91 -21.43
CA VAL A 139 11.25 -4.27 -20.55
C VAL A 139 12.06 -5.41 -21.19
N GLN A 140 11.41 -6.47 -21.67
CA GLN A 140 12.07 -7.61 -22.31
C GLN A 140 12.91 -7.19 -23.53
N GLU A 141 12.41 -6.27 -24.36
CA GLU A 141 13.14 -5.71 -25.51
C GLU A 141 14.38 -4.92 -25.08
N LEU A 142 14.28 -4.16 -23.98
CA LEU A 142 15.37 -3.32 -23.49
C LEU A 142 16.40 -4.07 -22.63
N MET A 143 16.08 -5.27 -22.13
CA MET A 143 16.95 -6.05 -21.23
C MET A 143 18.36 -6.28 -21.79
N PRO A 144 18.57 -6.72 -23.05
CA PRO A 144 19.92 -6.96 -23.57
C PRO A 144 20.74 -5.67 -23.64
N ARG A 145 20.11 -4.56 -24.06
CA ARG A 145 20.76 -3.23 -24.09
C ARG A 145 21.16 -2.78 -22.70
N MET A 146 20.30 -2.99 -21.71
CA MET A 146 20.60 -2.67 -20.31
C MET A 146 21.80 -3.49 -19.80
N GLN A 147 21.85 -4.79 -20.08
CA GLN A 147 22.98 -5.66 -19.71
C GLN A 147 24.30 -5.19 -20.33
N GLN A 148 24.31 -4.86 -21.62
CA GLN A 148 25.48 -4.32 -22.30
C GLN A 148 25.96 -3.00 -21.67
N MET A 149 25.03 -2.08 -21.36
CA MET A 149 25.37 -0.82 -20.70
C MET A 149 25.95 -1.04 -19.30
N MET A 150 25.44 -2.01 -18.54
CA MET A 150 25.97 -2.37 -17.22
C MET A 150 27.40 -2.88 -17.31
N VAL A 151 27.67 -3.81 -18.24
CA VAL A 151 29.02 -4.35 -18.48
C VAL A 151 30.01 -3.25 -18.86
N GLN A 152 29.66 -2.42 -19.84
CA GLN A 152 30.54 -1.33 -20.29
C GLN A 152 30.90 -0.39 -19.14
N ARG A 153 29.91 0.00 -18.33
CA ARG A 153 30.14 0.87 -17.17
C ARG A 153 30.95 0.20 -16.07
N LEU A 154 30.76 -1.10 -15.84
CA LEU A 154 31.53 -1.87 -14.86
C LEU A 154 32.99 -1.98 -15.30
N CYS A 155 33.25 -2.44 -16.53
CA CYS A 155 34.59 -2.54 -17.09
C CYS A 155 35.31 -1.18 -17.23
N GLY A 156 34.54 -0.08 -17.34
CA GLY A 156 35.10 1.27 -17.32
C GLY A 156 35.52 1.76 -15.92
N ARG A 157 35.05 1.11 -14.85
CA ARG A 157 35.36 1.48 -13.45
C ARG A 157 36.33 0.54 -12.77
N VAL A 158 36.35 -0.74 -13.18
CA VAL A 158 37.22 -1.77 -12.62
C VAL A 158 37.90 -2.55 -13.74
N LYS A 159 39.04 -3.17 -13.43
CA LYS A 159 39.71 -4.06 -14.39
C LYS A 159 38.79 -5.23 -14.71
N CYS A 160 38.27 -5.27 -15.94
CA CYS A 160 37.37 -6.34 -16.34
C CYS A 160 38.13 -7.65 -16.57
N PRO A 161 37.62 -8.79 -16.09
CA PRO A 161 38.14 -10.10 -16.46
C PRO A 161 38.03 -10.34 -17.96
N GLU A 162 38.98 -11.07 -18.54
CA GLU A 162 38.92 -11.48 -19.93
C GLU A 162 37.66 -12.33 -20.19
N GLY A 163 36.94 -12.07 -21.29
CA GLY A 163 35.73 -12.81 -21.67
C GLY A 163 34.44 -12.40 -20.94
N PHE A 164 34.50 -11.50 -19.95
CA PHE A 164 33.31 -11.07 -19.20
C PHE A 164 32.28 -10.34 -20.07
N ALA A 165 32.72 -9.57 -21.07
CA ALA A 165 31.83 -8.85 -21.97
C ALA A 165 31.26 -9.74 -23.08
N GLU A 166 31.97 -10.79 -23.50
CA GLU A 166 31.51 -11.77 -24.47
C GLU A 166 30.42 -12.70 -23.91
N GLN A 167 30.44 -13.02 -22.61
CA GLN A 167 29.45 -13.89 -21.95
C GLN A 167 28.05 -13.28 -21.80
N LEU A 168 27.89 -11.98 -22.03
CA LEU A 168 26.65 -11.22 -21.80
C LEU A 168 26.04 -10.68 -23.11
N ARG A 169 26.52 -11.16 -24.26
CA ARG A 169 25.90 -10.99 -25.58
C ARG A 169 24.99 -12.16 -25.91
#